data_AF-A0A7I4BBX3-F1
#
_entry.id   AF-A0A7I4BBX3-F1
#
_cell.length_a   1.000
_cell.length_b   1.000
_cell.length_c   1.000
_cell.angle_alpha   90.00
_cell.angle_beta   90.00
_cell.angle_gamma   90.00
#
_symmetry.space_group_name_H-M   'P 1'
#
loop_
_entity.id
_entity.type
_entity.pdbx_description
1 polymer ?
#
loop_
_entity_poly.entity_id
_entity_poly.type
_entity_poly.pdbx_seq_one_letter_code
_entity_poly.pdbx_strand_id
1 'polypeptide(L)'
;MNFSGVDFTLSGQYKAMLAPHYSSEKNHEGVERYDHVQVSSGPVSTSREELRSLVPPRPVVRRWNAPERPVDLKNGKFPYCLVWVPLPIIAWLVPFVGHVGICREDGVILDFAGNINVDNLAFGSCAKYVRLSPNNCCFPHPQYGHTCKVADKHAAAGMAYSWDDAISRSVQVFGRKSYNFFTCNCHSFVANCMNRMAYGGHTNWNLVDVLLLALVQGEFVDFTGFLRGYVPFVAIMTLGLFMADWVYFFFWAGFATLLLGWFIYGTYVFGGYIDC
;
A
#
# COMPACT_ATOMS: atom_id res chain seq x y z
N MET A 1 -1.58 -20.56 20.39
CA MET A 1 -1.19 -19.41 21.23
C MET A 1 -2.08 -18.24 20.83
N ASN A 2 -2.87 -17.73 21.77
CA ASN A 2 -3.84 -16.65 21.56
C ASN A 2 -3.09 -15.32 21.76
N PHE A 3 -2.93 -14.52 20.70
CA PHE A 3 -2.21 -13.25 20.72
C PHE A 3 -3.13 -12.04 20.96
N SER A 4 -4.25 -12.24 21.66
CA SER A 4 -5.29 -11.23 21.90
C SER A 4 -4.94 -10.16 22.95
N GLY A 5 -3.66 -9.79 23.12
CA GLY A 5 -3.28 -8.89 24.23
C GLY A 5 -1.91 -8.24 24.16
N VAL A 6 -1.23 -8.25 23.01
CA VAL A 6 0.02 -7.50 22.87
C VAL A 6 -0.28 -6.17 22.17
N ASP A 7 -0.55 -5.13 22.96
CA ASP A 7 -0.60 -3.75 22.48
C ASP A 7 0.84 -3.29 22.15
N PHE A 8 1.31 -3.63 20.96
CA PHE A 8 2.36 -2.84 20.33
C PHE A 8 1.74 -1.47 20.02
N THR A 9 2.35 -0.40 20.52
CA THR A 9 2.05 0.99 20.12
C THR A 9 2.45 1.20 18.66
N LEU A 10 1.71 0.55 17.76
CA LEU A 10 1.73 0.77 16.33
C LEU A 10 0.88 2.01 16.06
N SER A 11 1.41 2.94 15.26
CA SER A 11 0.69 4.15 14.83
C SER A 11 -0.70 3.78 14.27
N GLY A 12 -1.65 4.72 14.29
CA GLY A 12 -3.01 4.50 13.77
C GLY A 12 -3.07 3.98 12.32
N GLN A 13 -1.98 4.12 11.55
CA GLN A 13 -1.82 3.59 10.20
C GLN A 13 -1.86 2.05 10.16
N TYR A 14 -1.27 1.37 11.14
CA TYR A 14 -1.20 -0.10 11.17
C TYR A 14 -2.49 -0.74 11.70
N LYS A 15 -3.26 -0.04 12.55
CA LYS A 15 -4.61 -0.50 12.95
C LYS A 15 -5.57 -0.55 11.77
N ALA A 16 -5.46 0.38 10.82
CA ALA A 16 -6.23 0.35 9.57
C ALA A 16 -5.77 -0.77 8.62
N MET A 17 -4.48 -1.12 8.63
CA MET A 17 -3.95 -2.25 7.85
C MET A 17 -4.38 -3.63 8.37
N LEU A 18 -4.72 -3.75 9.65
CA LEU A 18 -5.14 -5.02 10.26
C LEU A 18 -6.68 -5.19 10.28
N ALA A 19 -7.44 -4.22 9.78
CA ALA A 19 -8.90 -4.31 9.71
C ALA A 19 -9.30 -5.34 8.63
N PRO A 20 -10.19 -6.30 8.93
CA PRO A 20 -10.61 -7.31 7.98
C PRO A 20 -11.31 -6.68 6.77
N HIS A 21 -11.08 -7.25 5.58
CA HIS A 21 -11.82 -6.91 4.37
C HIS A 21 -13.32 -7.09 4.61
N TYR A 22 -14.06 -5.97 4.66
CA TYR A 22 -15.52 -6.01 4.65
C TYR A 22 -15.98 -6.41 3.25
N SER A 23 -16.35 -7.69 3.11
CA SER A 23 -17.14 -8.18 1.98
C SER A 23 -18.41 -7.34 1.89
N SER A 24 -18.58 -6.63 0.77
CA SER A 24 -19.80 -5.89 0.48
C SER A 24 -20.90 -6.87 0.07
N GLU A 25 -21.51 -7.54 1.04
CA GLU A 25 -22.82 -8.17 0.88
C GLU A 25 -23.84 -7.59 1.87
N LYS A 26 -24.80 -6.87 1.28
CA LYS A 26 -26.16 -6.57 1.77
C LYS A 26 -26.30 -5.78 3.09
N ASN A 27 -26.86 -4.57 2.97
CA ASN A 27 -28.28 -4.39 3.32
C ASN A 27 -28.82 -3.06 2.77
N HIS A 28 -29.91 -3.19 2.01
CA HIS A 28 -30.91 -2.15 1.83
C HIS A 28 -31.62 -1.88 3.17
N GLU A 29 -32.22 -0.69 3.24
CA GLU A 29 -33.19 -0.21 4.25
C GLU A 29 -32.62 0.57 5.44
N GLY A 30 -33.09 1.82 5.55
CA GLY A 30 -32.74 2.77 6.59
C GLY A 30 -32.91 4.23 6.14
N VAL A 31 -34.09 4.58 5.60
CA VAL A 31 -34.45 5.98 5.37
C VAL A 31 -34.84 6.57 6.72
N GLU A 32 -33.91 7.25 7.40
CA GLU A 32 -34.25 8.07 8.56
C GLU A 32 -34.98 9.34 8.11
N ARG A 33 -36.24 9.40 8.51
CA ARG A 33 -37.20 10.49 8.38
C ARG A 33 -36.78 11.59 9.36
N TYR A 34 -36.43 12.78 8.89
CA TYR A 34 -36.19 13.94 9.75
C TYR A 34 -37.46 14.78 9.91
N ASP A 35 -37.76 15.11 11.15
CA ASP A 35 -38.95 15.80 11.62
C ASP A 35 -39.11 17.21 11.05
N HIS A 36 -40.37 17.59 10.87
CA HIS A 36 -40.80 18.91 10.44
C HIS A 36 -40.42 19.99 11.46
N VAL A 37 -39.44 20.83 11.12
CA VAL A 37 -39.21 22.09 11.82
C VAL A 37 -40.28 23.10 11.36
N GLN A 38 -41.11 23.55 12.29
CA GLN A 38 -42.09 24.61 12.10
C GLN A 38 -41.39 25.92 11.69
N VAL A 39 -41.74 26.45 10.52
CA VAL A 39 -41.24 27.73 10.02
C VAL A 39 -42.04 28.86 10.68
N SER A 40 -41.40 29.56 11.63
CA SER A 40 -41.85 30.85 12.13
C SER A 40 -41.57 31.92 11.08
N SER A 41 -42.63 32.64 10.67
CA SER A 41 -42.60 33.70 9.67
C SER A 41 -42.05 35.01 10.25
N GLY A 42 -40.81 35.35 9.89
CA GLY A 42 -40.24 36.70 10.01
C GLY A 42 -39.59 37.12 8.67
N PRO A 43 -39.56 38.41 8.30
CA PRO A 43 -39.13 38.83 6.98
C PRO A 43 -37.59 38.84 6.94
N VAL A 44 -36.99 37.98 6.14
CA VAL A 44 -35.53 37.99 5.95
C VAL A 44 -35.23 38.01 4.46
N SER A 45 -34.84 39.20 4.00
CA SER A 45 -34.16 39.43 2.73
C SER A 45 -32.72 38.92 2.81
N THR A 46 -32.55 37.61 2.97
CA THR A 46 -31.23 36.98 2.85
C THR A 46 -30.99 36.69 1.38
N SER A 47 -29.90 37.22 0.84
CA SER A 47 -29.51 36.95 -0.54
C SER A 47 -29.23 35.45 -0.70
N ARG A 48 -29.44 34.92 -1.91
CA ARG A 48 -29.16 33.52 -2.26
C ARG A 48 -27.69 33.12 -2.07
N GLU A 49 -26.82 34.10 -1.80
CA GLU A 49 -25.39 33.94 -1.53
C GLU A 49 -25.12 33.76 -0.02
N GLU A 50 -25.83 34.47 0.86
CA GLU A 50 -25.77 34.22 2.31
C GLU A 50 -26.32 32.85 2.68
N LEU A 51 -27.41 32.43 2.04
CA LEU A 51 -27.93 31.06 2.21
C LEU A 51 -26.94 29.98 1.71
N ARG A 52 -26.04 30.32 0.77
CA ARG A 52 -24.99 29.41 0.30
C ARG A 52 -23.79 29.35 1.22
N SER A 53 -23.45 30.44 1.92
CA SER A 53 -22.34 30.46 2.88
C SER A 53 -22.70 29.77 4.21
N LEU A 54 -24.00 29.67 4.52
CA LEU A 54 -24.50 28.99 5.73
C LEU A 54 -24.64 27.46 5.57
N VAL A 55 -24.56 26.94 4.34
CA VAL A 55 -24.54 25.48 4.11
C VAL A 55 -23.09 25.03 4.16
N PRO A 56 -22.64 24.29 5.19
CA PRO A 56 -21.31 23.71 5.16
C PRO A 56 -21.18 22.86 3.89
N PRO A 57 -20.07 22.96 3.15
CA PRO A 57 -19.89 22.16 1.95
C PRO A 57 -20.10 20.70 2.35
N ARG A 58 -21.11 20.05 1.76
CA ARG A 58 -21.29 18.61 1.96
C ARG A 58 -19.97 17.96 1.61
N PRO A 59 -19.38 17.10 2.45
CA PRO A 59 -18.19 16.37 2.06
C PRO A 59 -18.54 15.59 0.80
N VAL A 60 -18.03 16.06 -0.34
CA VAL A 60 -18.23 15.39 -1.62
C VAL A 60 -17.28 14.21 -1.60
N VAL A 61 -17.75 13.10 -1.05
CA VAL A 61 -17.14 11.79 -1.26
C VAL A 61 -17.32 11.49 -2.74
N ARG A 62 -16.35 11.90 -3.58
CA ARG A 62 -16.24 11.33 -4.91
C ARG A 62 -15.88 9.86 -4.71
N ARG A 63 -16.91 9.02 -4.70
CA ARG A 63 -16.76 7.59 -4.94
C ARG A 63 -16.15 7.48 -6.33
N TRP A 64 -14.88 7.08 -6.40
CA TRP A 64 -14.27 6.70 -7.66
C TRP A 64 -15.01 5.46 -8.12
N ASN A 65 -16.01 5.64 -9.00
CA ASN A 65 -16.75 4.55 -9.63
C ASN A 65 -15.90 3.93 -10.76
N ALA A 66 -14.64 3.63 -10.49
CA ALA A 66 -13.86 2.77 -11.37
C ALA A 66 -14.51 1.38 -11.33
N PRO A 67 -14.83 0.77 -12.47
CA PRO A 67 -15.35 -0.59 -12.49
C PRO A 67 -14.30 -1.51 -11.84
N GLU A 68 -14.73 -2.30 -10.86
CA GLU A 68 -13.87 -3.30 -10.24
C GLU A 68 -13.52 -4.35 -11.30
N ARG A 69 -12.30 -4.29 -11.83
CA ARG A 69 -11.80 -5.30 -12.78
C ARG A 69 -11.33 -6.51 -12.00
N PRO A 70 -11.81 -7.73 -12.30
CA PRO A 70 -11.35 -8.93 -11.62
C PRO A 70 -9.86 -9.17 -11.91
N VAL A 71 -9.18 -9.83 -10.97
CA VAL A 71 -7.81 -10.29 -11.20
C VAL A 71 -7.83 -11.44 -12.20
N ASP A 72 -6.96 -11.38 -13.20
CA ASP A 72 -6.79 -12.45 -14.18
C ASP A 72 -5.46 -13.15 -13.92
N LEU A 73 -5.51 -14.21 -13.12
CA LEU A 73 -4.35 -15.02 -12.76
C LEU A 73 -3.75 -15.75 -13.97
N LYS A 74 -4.54 -16.05 -15.00
CA LYS A 74 -4.06 -16.80 -16.18
C LYS A 74 -3.17 -15.93 -17.04
N ASN A 75 -3.56 -14.67 -17.22
CA ASN A 75 -2.81 -13.70 -18.03
C ASN A 75 -1.86 -12.82 -17.18
N GLY A 76 -1.76 -13.08 -15.87
CA GLY A 76 -0.88 -12.34 -14.97
C GLY A 76 -1.28 -10.87 -14.81
N LYS A 77 -2.57 -10.53 -14.92
CA LYS A 77 -3.07 -9.16 -14.80
C LYS A 77 -3.72 -8.93 -13.44
N PHE A 78 -3.24 -7.94 -12.72
CA PHE A 78 -3.67 -7.64 -11.35
C PHE A 78 -4.14 -6.18 -11.21
N PRO A 79 -5.33 -5.80 -11.74
CA PRO A 79 -5.85 -4.44 -11.68
C PRO A 79 -5.82 -3.87 -10.25
N TYR A 80 -5.24 -2.66 -10.09
CA TYR A 80 -5.15 -1.96 -8.79
C TYR A 80 -4.50 -2.79 -7.67
N CYS A 81 -3.55 -3.66 -8.00
CA CYS A 81 -2.88 -4.49 -7.00
C CYS A 81 -1.46 -4.02 -6.72
N LEU A 82 -0.99 -4.36 -5.53
CA LEU A 82 0.42 -4.52 -5.23
C LEU A 82 0.75 -6.00 -5.38
N VAL A 83 1.86 -6.32 -6.05
CA VAL A 83 2.29 -7.70 -6.30
C VAL A 83 3.64 -7.96 -5.64
N TRP A 84 3.87 -9.19 -5.23
CA TRP A 84 5.03 -9.60 -4.46
C TRP A 84 5.60 -10.93 -4.95
N VAL A 85 6.92 -11.00 -5.06
CA VAL A 85 7.66 -12.22 -5.37
C VAL A 85 8.81 -12.41 -4.38
N PRO A 86 8.97 -13.58 -3.73
CA PRO A 86 10.12 -13.84 -2.89
C PRO A 86 11.40 -13.83 -3.74
N LEU A 87 12.44 -13.12 -3.28
CA LEU A 87 13.69 -13.02 -4.02
C LEU A 87 14.43 -14.36 -3.99
N PRO A 88 14.83 -14.93 -5.15
CA PRO A 88 15.57 -16.18 -5.18
C PRO A 88 16.82 -16.13 -4.29
N ILE A 89 17.11 -17.23 -3.60
CA ILE A 89 18.25 -17.40 -2.67
C ILE A 89 18.10 -16.56 -1.38
N ILE A 90 17.83 -15.26 -1.49
CA ILE A 90 17.70 -14.36 -0.35
C ILE A 90 16.49 -14.74 0.51
N ALA A 91 15.34 -15.00 -0.12
CA ALA A 91 14.13 -15.44 0.58
C ALA A 91 14.29 -16.81 1.26
N TRP A 92 15.27 -17.63 0.83
CA TRP A 92 15.55 -18.90 1.48
C TRP A 92 16.25 -18.73 2.82
N LEU A 93 16.95 -17.61 3.02
CA LEU A 93 17.56 -17.25 4.30
C LEU A 93 16.62 -16.38 5.15
N VAL A 94 15.86 -15.49 4.48
CA VAL A 94 15.01 -14.50 5.12
C VAL A 94 13.69 -14.39 4.34
N PRO A 95 12.63 -15.14 4.71
CA PRO A 95 11.46 -15.40 3.85
C PRO A 95 10.54 -14.20 3.68
N PHE A 96 10.72 -13.18 4.52
CA PHE A 96 10.03 -11.90 4.39
C PHE A 96 10.72 -10.94 3.42
N VAL A 97 11.93 -11.26 2.93
CA VAL A 97 12.61 -10.44 1.92
C VAL A 97 12.17 -10.86 0.52
N GLY A 98 11.69 -9.90 -0.25
CA GLY A 98 11.20 -10.13 -1.59
C GLY A 98 11.20 -8.84 -2.40
N HIS A 99 10.59 -8.94 -3.56
CA HIS A 99 10.50 -7.88 -4.54
C HIS A 99 9.04 -7.53 -4.78
N VAL A 100 8.77 -6.23 -4.89
CA VAL A 100 7.43 -5.69 -4.95
C VAL A 100 7.23 -4.91 -6.26
N GLY A 101 6.02 -4.98 -6.79
CA GLY A 101 5.56 -4.16 -7.90
C GLY A 101 4.20 -3.55 -7.61
N ILE A 102 3.83 -2.55 -8.38
CA ILE A 102 2.49 -1.95 -8.38
C ILE A 102 1.87 -2.10 -9.76
N CYS A 103 0.57 -2.36 -9.79
CA CYS A 103 -0.15 -2.60 -11.03
C CYS A 103 -1.00 -1.40 -11.40
N ARG A 104 -1.06 -1.11 -12.69
CA ARG A 104 -1.99 -0.13 -13.27
C ARG A 104 -3.44 -0.58 -13.14
N GLU A 105 -4.33 0.31 -13.54
CA GLU A 105 -5.74 -0.01 -13.64
C GLU A 105 -6.02 -1.20 -14.59
N ASP A 106 -5.24 -1.36 -15.67
CA ASP A 106 -5.34 -2.48 -16.63
C ASP A 106 -4.71 -3.79 -16.14
N GLY A 107 -4.11 -3.77 -14.95
CA GLY A 107 -3.45 -4.91 -14.34
C GLY A 107 -2.04 -5.19 -14.85
N VAL A 108 -1.48 -4.35 -15.73
CA VAL A 108 -0.07 -4.42 -16.09
C VAL A 108 0.78 -4.10 -14.87
N ILE A 109 1.75 -4.97 -14.59
CA ILE A 109 2.68 -4.85 -13.47
C ILE A 109 3.79 -3.85 -13.84
N LEU A 110 4.16 -2.99 -12.90
CA LEU A 110 5.38 -2.20 -12.98
C LEU A 110 6.20 -2.38 -11.70
N ASP A 111 7.50 -2.58 -11.85
CA ASP A 111 8.44 -2.67 -10.75
C ASP A 111 9.76 -1.95 -11.05
N PHE A 112 10.60 -1.80 -10.04
CA PHE A 112 11.91 -1.15 -10.17
C PHE A 112 13.03 -2.08 -9.69
N ALA A 113 13.91 -2.49 -10.61
CA ALA A 113 15.01 -3.41 -10.35
C ALA A 113 16.30 -2.97 -11.08
N GLY A 114 16.64 -1.68 -11.01
CA GLY A 114 17.69 -1.06 -11.83
C GLY A 114 17.09 -0.19 -12.92
N ASN A 115 16.18 -0.79 -13.69
CA ASN A 115 15.29 -0.10 -14.60
C ASN A 115 13.83 -0.36 -14.19
N ILE A 116 12.91 0.34 -14.82
CA ILE A 116 11.48 0.06 -14.69
C ILE A 116 11.14 -1.12 -15.60
N ASN A 117 10.72 -2.25 -15.02
CA ASN A 117 10.15 -3.32 -15.84
C ASN A 117 8.65 -3.14 -15.95
N VAL A 118 8.12 -3.60 -17.08
CA VAL A 118 6.71 -3.51 -17.42
C VAL A 118 6.22 -4.91 -17.74
N ASP A 119 5.01 -5.20 -17.31
CA ASP A 119 4.25 -6.44 -17.54
C ASP A 119 4.69 -7.65 -16.71
N ASN A 120 6.00 -7.87 -16.56
CA ASN A 120 6.54 -8.97 -15.77
C ASN A 120 7.40 -8.45 -14.60
N LEU A 121 7.25 -9.10 -13.43
CA LEU A 121 8.15 -8.86 -12.31
C LEU A 121 9.57 -9.36 -12.64
N ALA A 122 10.57 -8.61 -12.21
CA ALA A 122 11.99 -8.89 -12.49
C ALA A 122 12.46 -10.27 -12.01
N PHE A 123 11.87 -10.81 -10.94
CA PHE A 123 12.35 -12.01 -10.25
C PHE A 123 11.40 -13.22 -10.38
N GLY A 124 10.59 -13.22 -11.44
CA GLY A 124 9.68 -14.32 -11.78
C GLY A 124 8.22 -14.02 -11.49
N SER A 125 7.36 -15.04 -11.54
CA SER A 125 5.91 -14.86 -11.38
C SER A 125 5.53 -14.32 -10.00
N CYS A 126 4.46 -13.52 -9.98
CA CYS A 126 3.81 -13.03 -8.76
C CYS A 126 3.46 -14.21 -7.85
N ALA A 127 3.92 -14.16 -6.59
CA ALA A 127 3.62 -15.16 -5.57
C ALA A 127 2.45 -14.72 -4.68
N LYS A 128 2.40 -13.42 -4.34
CA LYS A 128 1.31 -12.82 -3.57
C LYS A 128 0.84 -11.51 -4.19
N TYR A 129 -0.42 -11.18 -4.01
CA TYR A 129 -0.95 -9.88 -4.39
C TYR A 129 -1.84 -9.30 -3.28
N VAL A 130 -1.91 -7.97 -3.22
CA VAL A 130 -2.80 -7.19 -2.36
C VAL A 130 -3.67 -6.34 -3.25
N ARG A 131 -4.98 -6.50 -3.20
CA ARG A 131 -5.91 -5.67 -3.97
C ARG A 131 -6.14 -4.35 -3.25
N LEU A 132 -5.77 -3.25 -3.90
CA LEU A 132 -5.90 -1.90 -3.36
C LEU A 132 -7.17 -1.24 -3.90
N SER A 133 -7.82 -0.44 -3.08
CA SER A 133 -9.04 0.25 -3.50
C SER A 133 -8.71 1.67 -3.97
N PRO A 134 -9.02 2.05 -5.23
CA PRO A 134 -8.86 3.43 -5.70
C PRO A 134 -9.64 4.46 -4.87
N ASN A 135 -10.69 4.03 -4.16
CA ASN A 135 -11.45 4.90 -3.25
C ASN A 135 -10.63 5.36 -2.04
N ASN A 136 -9.53 4.67 -1.71
CA ASN A 136 -8.61 5.08 -0.65
C ASN A 136 -7.57 6.10 -1.13
N CYS A 137 -7.56 6.46 -2.42
CA CYS A 137 -6.69 7.49 -2.97
C CYS A 137 -7.34 8.87 -2.87
N CYS A 138 -6.51 9.90 -2.75
CA CYS A 138 -6.88 11.27 -3.04
C CYS A 138 -6.32 11.65 -4.40
N PHE A 139 -7.21 12.07 -5.30
CA PHE A 139 -6.87 12.63 -6.59
C PHE A 139 -7.53 14.01 -6.68
N PRO A 140 -6.75 15.11 -6.59
CA PRO A 140 -7.31 16.44 -6.52
C PRO A 140 -8.03 16.83 -7.81
N HIS A 141 -9.19 17.46 -7.68
CA HIS A 141 -9.93 17.98 -8.83
C HIS A 141 -9.55 19.44 -9.07
N PRO A 142 -9.39 19.90 -10.33
CA PRO A 142 -9.05 21.29 -10.63
C PRO A 142 -9.96 22.34 -9.99
N GLN A 143 -11.24 22.00 -9.78
CA GLN A 143 -12.24 22.91 -9.20
C GLN A 143 -12.49 22.72 -7.69
N TYR A 144 -12.24 21.52 -7.14
CA TYR A 144 -12.65 21.16 -5.77
C TYR A 144 -11.48 20.86 -4.84
N GLY A 145 -10.25 20.81 -5.37
CA GLY A 145 -9.06 20.52 -4.59
C GLY A 145 -8.97 19.07 -4.13
N HIS A 146 -8.29 18.85 -3.01
CA HIS A 146 -7.98 17.54 -2.44
C HIS A 146 -9.13 16.99 -1.58
N THR A 147 -9.26 15.67 -1.52
CA THR A 147 -10.15 14.97 -0.58
C THR A 147 -9.44 14.53 0.71
N CYS A 148 -8.10 14.51 0.73
CA CYS A 148 -7.32 14.14 1.90
C CYS A 148 -7.14 15.31 2.88
N LYS A 149 -6.96 14.99 4.16
CA LYS A 149 -6.67 15.96 5.22
C LYS A 149 -5.26 16.55 5.14
N VAL A 150 -4.41 16.02 4.25
CA VAL A 150 -3.00 16.38 4.09
C VAL A 150 -2.75 17.10 2.75
N ALA A 151 -3.72 17.88 2.27
CA ALA A 151 -3.70 18.53 0.96
C ALA A 151 -2.38 19.24 0.64
N ASP A 152 -1.86 20.07 1.54
CA ASP A 152 -0.62 20.82 1.33
C ASP A 152 0.59 19.90 1.18
N LYS A 153 0.71 18.88 2.05
CA LYS A 153 1.80 17.88 1.98
C LYS A 153 1.67 17.01 0.74
N HIS A 154 0.45 16.67 0.35
CA HIS A 154 0.16 15.88 -0.84
C HIS A 154 0.53 16.63 -2.12
N ALA A 155 0.22 17.93 -2.19
CA ALA A 155 0.67 18.79 -3.28
C ALA A 155 2.20 18.84 -3.36
N ALA A 156 2.87 19.04 -2.21
CA ALA A 156 4.34 19.07 -2.15
C ALA A 156 4.99 17.72 -2.53
N ALA A 157 4.35 16.58 -2.23
CA ALA A 157 4.83 15.25 -2.59
C ALA A 157 4.72 14.92 -4.09
N GLY A 158 4.22 15.85 -4.91
CA GLY A 158 4.04 15.65 -6.34
C GLY A 158 2.78 14.84 -6.65
N MET A 159 1.64 15.31 -6.13
CA MET A 159 0.29 14.77 -6.36
C MET A 159 0.03 14.35 -7.82
N ALA A 160 -0.81 13.33 -7.98
CA ALA A 160 -1.27 12.84 -9.27
C ALA A 160 -2.79 13.00 -9.42
N TYR A 161 -3.30 12.96 -10.65
CA TYR A 161 -4.72 13.14 -10.94
C TYR A 161 -5.50 11.83 -11.14
N SER A 162 -4.79 10.71 -11.27
CA SER A 162 -5.36 9.36 -11.36
C SER A 162 -4.35 8.32 -10.89
N TRP A 163 -4.80 7.07 -10.75
CA TRP A 163 -3.95 5.94 -10.36
C TRP A 163 -2.79 5.74 -11.33
N ASP A 164 -3.09 5.66 -12.63
CA ASP A 164 -2.08 5.47 -13.67
C ASP A 164 -1.18 6.70 -13.85
N ASP A 165 -1.70 7.92 -13.62
CA ASP A 165 -0.87 9.14 -13.60
C ASP A 165 0.12 9.10 -12.44
N ALA A 166 -0.28 8.61 -11.27
CA ALA A 166 0.61 8.47 -10.11
C ALA A 166 1.75 7.48 -10.38
N ILE A 167 1.42 6.33 -10.97
CA ILE A 167 2.41 5.34 -11.39
C ILE A 167 3.33 5.94 -12.46
N SER A 168 2.76 6.57 -13.50
CA SER A 168 3.54 7.14 -14.62
C SER A 168 4.52 8.21 -14.16
N ARG A 169 4.11 9.08 -13.22
CA ARG A 169 5.00 10.08 -12.61
C ARG A 169 6.11 9.43 -11.79
N SER A 170 5.79 8.39 -11.03
CA SER A 170 6.79 7.65 -10.25
C SER A 170 7.80 6.96 -11.17
N VAL A 171 7.35 6.39 -12.30
CA VAL A 171 8.21 5.83 -13.36
C VAL A 171 9.16 6.89 -13.91
N GLN A 172 8.70 8.12 -14.17
CA GLN A 172 9.57 9.20 -14.63
C GLN A 172 10.63 9.58 -13.59
N VAL A 173 10.30 9.56 -12.29
CA VAL A 173 11.26 9.85 -11.23
C VAL A 173 12.27 8.71 -11.07
N PHE A 174 11.80 7.46 -11.00
CA PHE A 174 12.65 6.30 -10.76
C PHE A 174 13.45 5.86 -11.99
N GLY A 175 12.98 6.16 -13.21
CA GLY A 175 13.71 5.86 -14.45
C GLY A 175 15.05 6.58 -14.58
N ARG A 176 15.34 7.54 -13.70
CA ARG A 176 16.62 8.26 -13.60
C ARG A 176 17.36 8.04 -12.27
N LYS A 177 16.84 7.18 -11.39
CA LYS A 177 17.49 6.81 -10.12
C LYS A 177 18.36 5.57 -10.31
N SER A 178 19.47 5.51 -9.59
CA SER A 178 20.28 4.28 -9.50
C SER A 178 19.70 3.34 -8.46
N TYR A 179 19.54 2.07 -8.81
CA TYR A 179 19.04 1.06 -7.89
C TYR A 179 20.08 0.73 -6.82
N ASN A 180 19.63 0.69 -5.57
CA ASN A 180 20.37 0.22 -4.42
C ASN A 180 19.45 -0.62 -3.54
N PHE A 181 19.86 -1.86 -3.27
CA PHE A 181 19.06 -2.82 -2.52
C PHE A 181 18.58 -2.30 -1.14
N PHE A 182 19.39 -1.49 -0.45
CA PHE A 182 19.10 -1.04 0.91
C PHE A 182 18.43 0.34 1.00
N THR A 183 18.57 1.18 -0.02
CA THR A 183 18.24 2.61 0.07
C THR A 183 17.43 3.15 -1.09
N CYS A 184 17.45 2.51 -2.26
CA CYS A 184 16.66 2.94 -3.40
C CYS A 184 16.24 1.74 -4.25
N ASN A 185 15.15 1.11 -3.84
CA ASN A 185 14.73 -0.18 -4.37
C ASN A 185 13.24 -0.17 -4.79
N CYS A 186 12.72 -1.36 -5.09
CA CYS A 186 11.33 -1.56 -5.48
C CYS A 186 10.31 -1.10 -4.44
N HIS A 187 10.62 -1.20 -3.14
CA HIS A 187 9.75 -0.70 -2.08
C HIS A 187 9.70 0.83 -2.08
N SER A 188 10.84 1.51 -2.26
CA SER A 188 10.88 2.97 -2.39
C SER A 188 10.06 3.44 -3.60
N PHE A 189 10.12 2.71 -4.72
CA PHE A 189 9.30 2.98 -5.90
C PHE A 189 7.80 2.87 -5.61
N VAL A 190 7.36 1.77 -5.00
CA VAL A 190 5.94 1.57 -4.66
C VAL A 190 5.48 2.57 -3.59
N ALA A 191 6.32 2.89 -2.60
CA ALA A 191 6.05 3.91 -1.60
C ALA A 191 5.86 5.29 -2.24
N ASN A 192 6.69 5.66 -3.23
CA ASN A 192 6.54 6.88 -4.00
C ASN A 192 5.18 6.92 -4.72
N CYS A 193 4.78 5.82 -5.37
CA CYS A 193 3.45 5.70 -5.98
C CYS A 193 2.34 5.95 -4.95
N MET A 194 2.39 5.28 -3.79
CA MET A 194 1.37 5.42 -2.74
C MET A 194 1.30 6.85 -2.19
N ASN A 195 2.45 7.50 -2.00
CA ASN A 195 2.53 8.88 -1.54
C ASN A 195 1.93 9.88 -2.54
N ARG A 196 2.14 9.69 -3.84
CA ARG A 196 1.53 10.54 -4.88
C ARG A 196 0.02 10.39 -4.96
N MET A 197 -0.51 9.25 -4.57
CA MET A 197 -1.96 8.99 -4.48
C MET A 197 -2.55 9.38 -3.13
N ALA A 198 -1.71 9.78 -2.16
CA ALA A 198 -2.05 9.88 -0.75
C ALA A 198 -2.92 8.69 -0.28
N TYR A 199 -2.52 7.47 -0.66
CA TYR A 199 -3.29 6.25 -0.40
C TYR A 199 -3.48 6.07 1.11
N GLY A 200 -4.73 5.86 1.55
CA GLY A 200 -5.07 5.82 2.98
C GLY A 200 -5.15 7.19 3.65
N GLY A 201 -5.10 8.28 2.88
CA GLY A 201 -5.23 9.65 3.38
C GLY A 201 -3.94 10.26 3.96
N HIS A 202 -2.78 9.66 3.70
CA HIS A 202 -1.47 10.13 4.15
C HIS A 202 -0.40 9.99 3.05
N THR A 203 0.74 10.66 3.24
CA THR A 203 1.81 10.79 2.22
C THR A 203 3.20 10.43 2.78
N ASN A 204 3.24 9.56 3.78
CA ASN A 204 4.45 9.10 4.46
C ASN A 204 4.65 7.57 4.35
N TRP A 205 4.11 6.95 3.29
CA TRP A 205 4.45 5.57 2.93
C TRP A 205 5.96 5.46 2.77
N ASN A 206 6.52 4.44 3.39
CA ASN A 206 7.93 4.12 3.30
C ASN A 206 8.11 2.63 2.96
N LEU A 207 9.38 2.19 2.86
CA LEU A 207 9.68 0.81 2.48
C LEU A 207 9.11 -0.24 3.43
N VAL A 208 9.07 0.08 4.74
CA VAL A 208 8.59 -0.83 5.79
C VAL A 208 7.08 -0.98 5.69
N ASP A 209 6.36 0.12 5.43
CA ASP A 209 4.91 0.06 5.25
C ASP A 209 4.54 -0.80 4.03
N VAL A 210 5.26 -0.63 2.91
CA VAL A 210 5.06 -1.45 1.70
C VAL A 210 5.36 -2.92 1.96
N LEU A 211 6.44 -3.21 2.70
CA LEU A 211 6.80 -4.57 3.11
C LEU A 211 5.69 -5.22 3.96
N LEU A 212 5.23 -4.51 4.99
CA LEU A 212 4.18 -5.00 5.89
C LEU A 212 2.86 -5.19 5.14
N LEU A 213 2.50 -4.28 4.24
CA LEU A 213 1.32 -4.41 3.39
C LEU A 213 1.38 -5.70 2.57
N ALA A 214 2.49 -5.96 1.87
CA ALA A 214 2.68 -7.15 1.04
C ALA A 214 2.65 -8.46 1.86
N LEU A 215 3.26 -8.46 3.04
CA LEU A 215 3.39 -9.67 3.87
C LEU A 215 2.12 -9.99 4.64
N VAL A 216 1.48 -8.98 5.23
CA VAL A 216 0.33 -9.17 6.12
C VAL A 216 -0.98 -9.26 5.35
N GLN A 217 -1.19 -8.40 4.34
CA GLN A 217 -2.43 -8.38 3.55
C GLN A 217 -2.34 -9.18 2.25
N GLY A 218 -1.15 -9.67 1.88
CA GLY A 218 -0.98 -10.38 0.62
C GLY A 218 -1.63 -11.76 0.65
N GLU A 219 -2.40 -12.06 -0.38
CA GLU A 219 -2.95 -13.38 -0.66
C GLU A 219 -2.08 -14.11 -1.69
N PHE A 220 -1.88 -15.42 -1.52
CA PHE A 220 -1.10 -16.20 -2.48
C PHE A 220 -1.87 -16.37 -3.80
N VAL A 221 -1.16 -16.23 -4.91
CA VAL A 221 -1.70 -16.50 -6.25
C VAL A 221 -2.07 -17.99 -6.39
N ASP A 222 -1.17 -18.86 -5.96
CA ASP A 222 -1.35 -20.31 -5.99
C ASP A 222 -0.51 -21.01 -4.90
N PHE A 223 -0.78 -22.29 -4.70
CA PHE A 223 -0.03 -23.10 -3.73
C PHE A 223 1.44 -23.28 -4.13
N THR A 224 1.75 -23.28 -5.43
CA THR A 224 3.14 -23.34 -5.93
C THR A 224 3.95 -22.13 -5.48
N GLY A 225 3.37 -20.93 -5.54
CA GLY A 225 3.96 -19.69 -5.05
C GLY A 225 4.26 -19.76 -3.56
N PHE A 226 3.35 -20.35 -2.77
CA PHE A 226 3.59 -20.62 -1.34
C PHE A 226 4.78 -21.57 -1.15
N LEU A 227 4.79 -22.73 -1.82
CA LEU A 227 5.89 -23.70 -1.68
C LEU A 227 7.24 -23.10 -2.07
N ARG A 228 7.31 -22.39 -3.19
CA ARG A 228 8.55 -21.72 -3.65
C ARG A 228 9.07 -20.69 -2.64
N GLY A 229 8.17 -20.02 -1.91
CA GLY A 229 8.53 -19.03 -0.92
C GLY A 229 9.07 -19.62 0.39
N TYR A 230 8.52 -20.74 0.86
CA TYR A 230 8.80 -21.23 2.22
C TYR A 230 9.53 -22.57 2.30
N VAL A 231 9.38 -23.48 1.32
CA VAL A 231 10.00 -24.81 1.40
C VAL A 231 11.53 -24.72 1.47
N PRO A 232 12.22 -23.93 0.62
CA PRO A 232 13.67 -23.80 0.72
C PRO A 232 14.12 -23.22 2.07
N PHE A 233 13.37 -22.26 2.61
CA PHE A 233 13.65 -21.69 3.93
C PHE A 233 13.55 -22.74 5.03
N VAL A 234 12.45 -23.50 5.05
CA VAL A 234 12.26 -24.58 6.02
C VAL A 234 13.37 -25.63 5.89
N ALA A 235 13.75 -26.02 4.68
CA ALA A 235 14.83 -26.97 4.44
C ALA A 235 16.18 -26.46 5.01
N ILE A 236 16.53 -25.20 4.75
CA ILE A 236 17.76 -24.59 5.30
C ILE A 236 17.70 -24.52 6.83
N MET A 237 16.56 -24.12 7.41
CA MET A 237 16.39 -24.09 8.87
C MET A 237 16.54 -25.48 9.50
N THR A 238 15.97 -26.51 8.88
CA THR A 238 16.10 -27.89 9.36
C THR A 238 17.53 -28.42 9.22
N LEU A 239 18.23 -28.09 8.14
CA LEU A 239 19.62 -28.47 7.95
C LEU A 239 20.54 -27.75 8.94
N GLY A 240 20.32 -26.46 9.17
CA GLY A 240 21.07 -25.68 10.15
C GLY A 240 20.88 -26.21 11.58
N LEU A 241 19.64 -26.57 11.95
CA LEU A 241 19.35 -27.27 13.20
C LEU A 241 20.10 -28.60 13.29
N PHE A 242 20.08 -29.40 12.23
CA PHE A 242 20.73 -30.71 12.21
C PHE A 242 22.26 -30.61 12.31
N MET A 243 22.88 -29.60 11.68
CA MET A 243 24.33 -29.48 11.62
C MET A 243 24.95 -28.73 12.81
N ALA A 244 24.22 -27.78 13.40
CA ALA A 244 24.76 -26.84 14.39
C ALA A 244 23.77 -26.53 15.54
N ASP A 245 22.73 -27.34 15.70
CA ASP A 245 21.74 -27.26 16.78
C ASP A 245 21.19 -25.84 16.98
N TRP A 246 20.96 -25.44 18.23
CA TRP A 246 20.46 -24.12 18.61
C TRP A 246 21.44 -22.98 18.32
N VAL A 247 22.73 -23.27 18.19
CA VAL A 247 23.77 -22.25 17.90
C VAL A 247 23.48 -21.58 16.55
N TYR A 248 23.05 -22.36 15.56
CA TYR A 248 22.63 -21.83 14.26
C TYR A 248 21.52 -20.77 14.38
N PHE A 249 20.49 -21.02 15.21
CA PHE A 249 19.38 -20.10 15.37
C PHE A 249 19.78 -18.80 16.07
N PHE A 250 20.76 -18.82 16.98
CA PHE A 250 21.28 -17.60 17.58
C PHE A 250 21.97 -16.71 16.54
N PHE A 251 22.81 -17.29 15.67
CA PHE A 251 23.45 -16.54 14.59
C PHE A 251 22.44 -16.03 13.56
N TRP A 252 21.48 -16.88 13.16
CA TRP A 252 20.43 -16.49 12.22
C TRP A 252 19.56 -15.36 12.80
N ALA A 253 19.14 -15.47 14.06
CA ALA A 253 18.32 -14.45 14.71
C ALA A 253 19.10 -13.13 14.85
N GLY A 254 20.40 -13.20 15.18
CA GLY A 254 21.28 -12.03 15.20
C GLY A 254 21.36 -11.35 13.83
N PHE A 255 21.61 -12.13 12.77
CA PHE A 255 21.64 -11.62 11.40
C PHE A 255 20.30 -11.01 10.97
N ALA A 256 19.18 -11.70 11.19
CA ALA A 256 17.84 -11.21 10.86
C ALA A 256 17.49 -9.93 11.62
N THR A 257 17.87 -9.84 12.90
CA THR A 257 17.65 -8.65 13.74
C THR A 257 18.48 -7.47 13.26
N LEU A 258 19.75 -7.68 12.91
CA LEU A 258 20.60 -6.62 12.36
C LEU A 258 20.08 -6.12 11.01
N LEU A 259 19.64 -7.04 10.14
CA LEU A 259 19.07 -6.70 8.84
C LEU A 259 17.78 -5.89 8.99
N LEU A 260 16.83 -6.36 9.80
CA LEU A 260 15.58 -5.64 10.05
C LEU A 260 15.83 -4.31 10.77
N GLY A 261 16.75 -4.32 11.74
CA GLY A 261 17.18 -3.13 12.48
C GLY A 261 17.75 -2.07 11.55
N TRP A 262 18.56 -2.44 10.56
CA TRP A 262 19.05 -1.52 9.54
C TRP A 262 17.92 -0.84 8.77
N PHE A 263 16.94 -1.62 8.28
CA PHE A 263 15.83 -1.06 7.51
C PHE A 263 14.93 -0.15 8.35
N ILE A 264 14.61 -0.54 9.59
CA ILE A 264 13.80 0.29 10.50
C ILE A 264 14.58 1.56 10.87
N TYR A 265 15.80 1.41 11.39
CA TYR A 265 16.62 2.53 11.82
C TYR A 265 16.89 3.48 10.65
N GLY A 266 17.28 2.93 9.50
CA GLY A 266 17.52 3.70 8.29
C GLY A 266 16.30 4.51 7.85
N THR A 267 15.12 3.89 7.81
CA THR A 267 13.88 4.54 7.37
C THR A 267 13.47 5.66 8.31
N TYR A 268 13.51 5.42 9.62
CA TYR A 268 12.93 6.36 10.59
C TYR A 268 13.92 7.38 11.14
N VAL A 269 15.22 7.10 11.11
CA VAL A 269 16.27 8.01 11.61
C VAL A 269 16.94 8.79 10.48
N PHE A 270 17.09 8.18 9.30
CA PHE A 270 17.66 8.84 8.12
C PHE A 270 16.62 9.07 7.03
N GLY A 271 15.35 9.35 7.39
CA GLY A 271 14.17 9.43 6.51
C GLY A 271 14.20 10.41 5.32
N GLY A 272 15.37 10.91 4.91
CA GLY A 272 15.60 11.54 3.61
C GLY A 272 16.64 10.83 2.72
N TYR A 273 17.39 9.85 3.23
CA TYR A 273 18.43 9.11 2.49
C TYR A 273 17.95 7.78 1.90
N ILE A 274 16.84 7.23 2.41
CA ILE A 274 16.30 5.91 2.01
C ILE A 274 15.07 6.02 1.09
N ASP A 275 14.59 7.24 0.84
CA ASP A 275 13.41 7.48 0.02
C ASP A 275 13.68 7.70 -1.47
N CYS A 276 14.94 7.69 -1.91
CA CYS A 276 15.38 8.18 -3.23
C CYS A 276 14.95 9.63 -3.51
#